data_AF-A0A5E6NTG8-F1
#
_entry.id   AF-A0A5E6NTG8-F1
#
_cell.length_a   1.000
_cell.length_b   1.000
_cell.length_c   1.000
_cell.angle_alpha   90.00
_cell.angle_beta   90.00
_cell.angle_gamma   90.00
#
_symmetry.space_group_name_H-M   'P 1'
#
loop_
_entity.id
_entity.type
_entity.pdbx_description
1 polymer ?
#
loop_
_entity_poly.entity_id
_entity_poly.type
_entity_poly.pdbx_seq_one_letter_code
_entity_poly.pdbx_strand_id
1 'polypeptide(L)'
;MVPDNVWLGVSVENIKEGLPRIEVLKKIPAKIRFLSIEPLLEDLGVVDFSDIHWVIVGGESGSKARKMKKSWVENIQKQCNQQNIAFFFKQWGTWGADEKKTQ
;
A
#
# COMPACT_ATOMS: atom_id res chain seq x y z
N MET A 1 -18.98 4.16 15.55
CA MET A 1 -17.59 4.24 16.05
C MET A 1 -16.97 2.87 15.88
N VAL A 2 -15.73 2.78 15.38
CA VAL A 2 -15.03 1.49 15.23
C VAL A 2 -14.56 1.03 16.61
N PRO A 3 -14.78 -0.23 17.03
CA PRO A 3 -14.28 -0.74 18.31
C PRO A 3 -12.76 -0.67 18.43
N ASP A 4 -12.26 -0.48 19.65
CA ASP A 4 -10.84 -0.30 19.97
C ASP A 4 -9.92 -1.47 19.54
N ASN A 5 -10.49 -2.67 19.46
CA ASN A 5 -9.80 -3.90 19.07
C ASN A 5 -9.90 -4.18 17.56
N VAL A 6 -10.38 -3.23 16.76
CA VAL A 6 -10.51 -3.35 15.30
C VAL A 6 -9.55 -2.39 14.62
N TRP A 7 -8.76 -2.93 13.71
CA TRP A 7 -7.96 -2.14 12.77
C TRP A 7 -8.73 -1.99 11.48
N LEU A 8 -8.84 -0.76 11.00
CA LEU A 8 -9.57 -0.46 9.77
C LEU A 8 -8.59 -0.14 8.65
N GLY A 9 -8.83 -0.67 7.46
CA GLY A 9 -7.97 -0.38 6.33
C GLY A 9 -8.67 -0.45 4.99
N VAL A 10 -7.99 0.08 3.98
CA VAL A 10 -8.47 0.11 2.60
C VAL A 10 -7.39 -0.39 1.64
N SER A 11 -7.82 -0.96 0.53
CA SER A 11 -6.93 -1.29 -0.59
C SER A 11 -6.61 -0.05 -1.42
N VAL A 12 -5.35 0.10 -1.82
CA VAL A 12 -4.85 1.24 -2.61
C VAL A 12 -4.02 0.69 -3.77
N GLU A 13 -4.66 0.34 -4.87
CA GLU A 13 -3.99 -0.30 -6.00
C GLU A 13 -3.38 0.72 -6.98
N ASN A 14 -3.98 1.92 -7.06
CA ASN A 14 -3.63 2.98 -8.02
C ASN A 14 -4.09 4.38 -7.54
N ILE A 15 -3.70 5.42 -8.27
CA ILE A 15 -4.02 6.83 -8.02
C ILE A 15 -5.53 7.09 -8.13
N LYS A 16 -6.15 6.60 -9.21
CA LYS A 16 -7.53 6.99 -9.56
C LYS A 16 -8.57 6.45 -8.58
N GLU A 17 -8.47 5.18 -8.21
CA GLU A 17 -9.47 4.48 -7.40
C GLU A 17 -8.99 4.24 -5.97
N GLY A 18 -7.68 4.04 -5.77
CA GLY A 18 -7.09 3.71 -4.47
C GLY A 18 -6.93 4.91 -3.56
N LEU A 19 -6.23 5.96 -4.03
CA LEU A 19 -5.94 7.14 -3.20
C LEU A 19 -7.19 7.82 -2.61
N PRO A 20 -8.32 7.97 -3.35
CA PRO A 20 -9.53 8.53 -2.76
C PRO A 20 -10.06 7.79 -1.54
N ARG A 21 -9.78 6.48 -1.39
CA ARG A 21 -10.22 5.69 -0.23
C ARG A 21 -9.47 6.05 1.04
N ILE A 22 -8.25 6.58 0.94
CA ILE A 22 -7.47 7.06 2.10
C ILE A 22 -8.23 8.21 2.77
N GLU A 23 -8.76 9.13 1.97
CA GLU A 23 -9.53 10.29 2.46
C GLU A 23 -10.85 9.88 3.10
N VAL A 24 -11.49 8.82 2.62
CA VAL A 24 -12.66 8.23 3.27
C VAL A 24 -12.27 7.56 4.59
N LEU A 25 -11.17 6.79 4.61
CA LEU A 25 -10.68 6.09 5.80
C LEU A 25 -10.31 7.08 6.93
N LYS A 26 -9.67 8.20 6.62
CA LYS A 26 -9.32 9.26 7.59
C LYS A 26 -10.56 9.83 8.30
N LYS A 27 -11.69 9.93 7.61
CA LYS A 27 -12.96 10.45 8.18
C LYS A 27 -13.66 9.49 9.14
N ILE A 28 -13.29 8.21 9.14
CA ILE A 28 -13.91 7.20 10.00
C ILE A 28 -13.17 7.20 11.35
N PRO A 29 -13.88 7.29 12.50
CA PRO A 29 -13.24 7.24 13.82
C PRO A 29 -12.77 5.81 14.10
N ALA A 30 -11.48 5.57 13.87
CA ALA A 30 -10.78 4.33 14.11
C ALA A 30 -9.46 4.60 14.86
N LYS A 31 -9.14 3.75 15.83
CA LYS A 31 -7.93 3.86 16.65
C LYS A 31 -6.67 3.54 15.85
N ILE A 32 -6.75 2.55 14.95
CA ILE A 32 -5.66 2.13 14.07
C ILE A 32 -6.19 2.07 12.65
N ARG A 33 -5.45 2.71 11.73
CA ARG A 33 -5.72 2.75 10.29
C ARG A 33 -4.55 2.14 9.53
N PHE A 34 -4.82 1.27 8.57
CA PHE A 34 -3.79 0.71 7.72
C PHE A 34 -4.15 0.80 6.22
N LEU A 35 -3.13 0.81 5.38
CA LEU A 35 -3.27 0.75 3.93
C LEU A 35 -2.74 -0.58 3.42
N SER A 36 -3.53 -1.23 2.58
CA SER A 36 -3.13 -2.41 1.82
C SER A 36 -2.85 -1.97 0.38
N ILE A 37 -1.60 -1.64 0.09
CA ILE A 37 -1.14 -1.24 -1.24
C ILE A 37 -0.73 -2.50 -2.01
N GLU A 38 -1.72 -3.38 -2.21
CA GLU A 38 -1.55 -4.62 -2.96
C GLU A 38 -2.80 -4.95 -3.80
N PRO A 39 -2.63 -5.28 -5.10
CA PRO A 39 -1.38 -5.13 -5.84
C PRO A 39 -1.02 -3.64 -6.04
N LEU A 40 0.24 -3.26 -5.89
CA LEU A 40 0.75 -1.94 -6.30
C LEU A 40 0.90 -1.90 -7.82
N LEU A 41 0.02 -1.18 -8.51
CA LEU A 41 -0.09 -1.22 -9.97
C LEU A 41 0.65 -0.10 -10.71
N GLU A 42 0.99 0.98 -9.99
CA GLU A 42 1.67 2.15 -10.54
C GLU A 42 2.42 2.90 -9.43
N ASP A 43 3.22 3.90 -9.81
CA ASP A 43 3.80 4.83 -8.84
C ASP A 43 2.70 5.75 -8.30
N LEU A 44 2.44 5.69 -6.99
CA LEU A 44 1.44 6.56 -6.35
C LEU A 44 1.93 8.00 -6.17
N GLY A 45 3.19 8.28 -6.50
CA GLY A 45 3.77 9.61 -6.31
C GLY A 45 3.90 9.94 -4.82
N VAL A 46 3.52 11.15 -4.44
CA VAL A 46 3.51 11.58 -3.03
C VAL A 46 2.15 11.25 -2.41
N VAL A 47 2.15 10.49 -1.33
CA VAL A 47 0.96 10.08 -0.59
C VAL A 47 0.96 10.72 0.79
N ASP A 48 -0.17 11.32 1.15
CA ASP A 48 -0.40 11.83 2.50
C ASP A 48 -0.81 10.67 3.44
N PHE A 49 0.16 10.22 4.25
CA PHE A 49 -0.05 9.17 5.27
C PHE A 49 -0.45 9.72 6.64
N SER A 50 -0.86 11.00 6.73
CA SER A 50 -1.42 11.53 7.98
C SER A 50 -2.53 10.63 8.51
N ASP A 51 -2.54 10.38 9.81
CA ASP A 51 -3.47 9.47 10.50
C ASP A 51 -3.46 7.99 10.05
N ILE A 52 -2.49 7.58 9.23
CA ILE A 52 -2.22 6.18 8.89
C ILE A 52 -1.16 5.62 9.83
N HIS A 53 -1.28 4.36 10.20
CA HIS A 53 -0.40 3.73 11.20
C HIS A 53 0.46 2.62 10.59
N TRP A 54 -0.05 1.95 9.55
CA TRP A 54 0.67 0.86 8.89
C TRP A 54 0.37 0.84 7.39
N VAL A 55 1.42 0.76 6.57
CA VAL A 55 1.34 0.51 5.13
C VAL A 55 1.91 -0.87 4.79
N ILE A 56 1.13 -1.66 4.07
CA ILE A 56 1.52 -2.96 3.52
C ILE A 56 1.67 -2.81 2.00
N VAL A 57 2.77 -3.27 1.42
CA VAL A 57 3.01 -3.22 -0.03
C VAL A 57 3.22 -4.62 -0.60
N GLY A 58 2.58 -4.92 -1.72
CA GLY A 58 2.73 -6.21 -2.39
C GLY A 58 2.40 -6.16 -3.89
N GLY A 59 3.02 -7.04 -4.66
CA GLY A 59 2.75 -7.21 -6.09
C GLY A 59 1.65 -8.24 -6.38
N GLU A 60 1.16 -8.22 -7.61
CA GLU A 60 0.09 -9.12 -8.08
C GLU A 60 0.59 -10.55 -8.30
N SER A 61 -0.24 -11.54 -7.98
CA SER A 61 0.02 -12.96 -8.22
C SER A 61 -0.86 -13.50 -9.36
N GLY A 62 -0.39 -14.53 -10.05
CA GLY A 62 -1.16 -15.27 -11.06
C GLY A 62 -0.64 -15.09 -12.49
N SER A 63 -1.19 -15.86 -13.43
CA SER A 63 -0.68 -15.93 -14.82
C SER A 63 -0.78 -14.60 -15.60
N LYS A 64 -1.67 -13.69 -15.16
CA LYS A 64 -1.89 -12.36 -15.74
C LYS A 64 -1.39 -11.22 -14.84
N ALA A 65 -0.53 -11.52 -13.87
CA ALA A 65 -0.02 -10.53 -12.94
C ALA A 65 0.66 -9.35 -13.66
N ARG A 66 0.35 -8.13 -13.23
CA ARG A 66 1.02 -6.91 -13.67
C ARG A 66 2.37 -6.73 -12.96
N LYS A 67 3.32 -6.10 -13.65
CA LYS A 67 4.64 -5.81 -13.11
C LYS A 67 4.56 -4.71 -12.06
N MET A 68 5.20 -4.94 -10.92
CA MET A 68 5.47 -3.92 -9.90
C MET A 68 6.95 -3.54 -9.98
N LYS A 69 7.26 -2.26 -10.13
CA LYS A 69 8.65 -1.80 -10.18
C LYS A 69 9.22 -1.61 -8.79
N LYS A 70 10.50 -1.96 -8.61
CA LYS A 70 11.24 -1.75 -7.36
C LYS A 70 11.21 -0.29 -6.90
N SER A 71 11.34 0.66 -7.83
CA SER A 71 11.31 2.09 -7.52
C SER A 71 9.99 2.56 -6.91
N TRP A 72 8.86 1.93 -7.24
CA TRP A 72 7.56 2.27 -6.67
C TRP A 72 7.48 1.85 -5.19
N VAL A 73 8.00 0.67 -4.88
CA VAL A 73 8.10 0.17 -3.50
C VAL A 73 9.03 1.05 -2.67
N GLU A 74 10.20 1.40 -3.23
CA GLU A 74 11.18 2.27 -2.56
C GLU A 74 10.61 3.67 -2.31
N ASN A 75 9.81 4.22 -3.25
CA ASN A 75 9.14 5.50 -3.07
C ASN A 75 8.20 5.48 -1.85
N ILE A 76 7.34 4.46 -1.74
CA ILE A 76 6.42 4.31 -0.60
C ILE A 76 7.19 4.09 0.71
N GLN A 77 8.20 3.22 0.70
CA GLN A 77 9.02 2.93 1.88
C GLN A 77 9.71 4.19 2.40
N LYS A 78 10.29 5.00 1.50
CA LYS A 78 10.92 6.27 1.85
C LYS A 78 9.93 7.21 2.52
N GLN A 79 8.73 7.36 1.96
CA GLN A 79 7.69 8.23 2.53
C GLN A 79 7.21 7.73 3.90
N CYS A 80 7.05 6.41 4.08
CA CYS A 80 6.71 5.82 5.39
C CYS A 80 7.80 6.12 6.42
N ASN A 81 9.08 5.93 6.07
CA ASN A 81 10.21 6.21 6.96
C ASN A 81 10.27 7.70 7.34
N GLN A 82 10.01 8.61 6.39
CA GLN A 82 9.99 10.06 6.63
C GLN A 82 8.86 10.49 7.56
N GLN A 83 7.72 9.78 7.54
CA GLN A 83 6.53 10.07 8.34
C GLN A 83 6.40 9.17 9.58
N ASN A 84 7.42 8.34 9.87
CA ASN A 84 7.45 7.37 10.97
C ASN A 84 6.25 6.39 10.98
N ILE A 85 5.89 5.89 9.81
CA ILE A 85 4.78 4.94 9.59
C ILE A 85 5.34 3.52 9.50
N ALA A 86 4.68 2.55 10.14
CA ALA A 86 5.08 1.15 10.00
C ALA A 86 4.94 0.69 8.54
N PHE A 87 6.00 0.10 8.00
CA PHE A 87 6.04 -0.39 6.62
C PHE A 87 6.30 -1.89 6.60
N PHE A 88 5.47 -2.63 5.86
CA PHE A 88 5.67 -4.05 5.64
C PHE A 88 5.62 -4.37 4.15
N PHE A 89 6.74 -4.86 3.62
CA PHE A 89 6.79 -5.41 2.27
C PHE A 89 6.41 -6.88 2.30
N LYS A 90 5.27 -7.22 1.69
CA LYS A 90 4.73 -8.59 1.69
C LYS A 90 5.46 -9.48 0.69
N GLN A 91 5.43 -9.12 -0.59
CA GLN A 91 6.04 -9.89 -1.67
C GLN A 91 6.07 -9.12 -3.00
N TRP A 92 6.92 -9.55 -3.93
CA TRP A 92 6.93 -9.04 -5.30
C TRP A 92 5.80 -9.59 -6.18
N GLY A 93 5.16 -10.69 -5.77
CA GLY A 93 4.16 -11.40 -6.58
C GLY A 93 4.82 -12.31 -7.61
N THR A 94 4.24 -12.39 -8.81
CA THR A 94 4.74 -13.26 -9.90
C THR A 94 5.98 -12.71 -10.62
N TRP A 95 6.26 -11.41 -10.48
CA TRP A 95 7.44 -10.76 -11.04
C TRP A 95 8.44 -10.53 -9.92
N GLY A 96 9.71 -10.90 -10.11
CA GLY A 96 10.79 -10.60 -9.18
C GLY A 96 11.15 -9.11 -9.16
N ALA A 97 12.00 -8.73 -8.21
CA ALA A 97 12.52 -7.36 -8.08
C ALA A 97 13.28 -6.88 -9.33
N ASP A 98 13.77 -7.81 -10.15
CA ASP A 98 14.45 -7.60 -11.43
C ASP A 98 13.47 -7.55 -12.63
N GLU A 99 12.17 -7.52 -12.36
CA GLU A 99 11.08 -7.55 -13.34
C GLU A 99 11.08 -8.81 -14.24
N LYS A 100 11.75 -9.88 -13.81
CA LYS A 100 11.67 -11.19 -14.46
C LYS A 100 10.61 -12.04 -13.80
N LYS A 101 9.92 -12.85 -14.60
CA LYS A 101 8.91 -13.76 -14.09
C LYS A 101 9.59 -14.84 -13.25
N THR A 102 9.25 -14.92 -11.97
CA THR A 102 9.62 -16.04 -11.11
C THR A 102 8.65 -17.16 -11.45
N GLN A 103 9.09 -18.09 -12.31
CA GLN A 103 8.39 -19.26 -12.90
C GLN A 103 6.88 -19.37 -12.62
#